data_AF-A0A954ZJM5-F1
#
_entry.id   AF-A0A954ZJM5-F1
#
_cell.length_a   1.000
_cell.length_b   1.000
_cell.length_c   1.000
_cell.angle_alpha   90.00
_cell.angle_beta   90.00
_cell.angle_gamma   90.00
#
_symmetry.space_group_name_H-M   'P 1'
#
loop_
_entity.id
_entity.type
_entity.pdbx_description
1 polymer ?
#
loop_
_entity_poly.entity_id
_entity_poly.type
_entity_poly.pdbx_seq_one_letter_code
_entity_poly.pdbx_strand_id
1 'polypeptide(L)'
;MISRYTALMPLLMACSLGTGCRLFEAAWQTSVVEPLHFTRCRYERQSRGWFTDLAMEAFEQARMDARAQLDNYTCEPYSADFQAGFLDGFVDYLEAGAIGDPHPLLPRKYWKAKFQNPAGHQAMDDWVRGFQYGAERAEASNYRSFVVVPIGEVVTTDTLPYPYGRLSHGQAEVIDGAAEFPGAEQPDGRQPDSSRQPGSEVPGMPSDESDDETDIAQPGTTTLR
;
A
#
# COMPACT_ATOMS: atom_id res chain seq x y z
N MET A 1 -35.46 -4.39 -61.95
CA MET A 1 -34.83 -4.93 -60.73
C MET A 1 -34.73 -3.81 -59.71
N ILE A 2 -35.79 -3.59 -58.93
CA ILE A 2 -35.83 -2.55 -57.90
C ILE A 2 -35.07 -3.07 -56.69
N SER A 3 -34.06 -2.30 -56.29
CA SER A 3 -33.03 -2.66 -55.31
C SER A 3 -33.65 -2.97 -53.95
N ARG A 4 -33.46 -4.19 -53.44
CA ARG A 4 -33.92 -4.63 -52.11
C ARG A 4 -33.30 -3.83 -50.95
N TYR A 5 -32.34 -2.96 -51.23
CA TYR A 5 -31.60 -2.19 -50.24
C TYR A 5 -32.23 -0.84 -49.89
N THR A 6 -33.16 -0.31 -50.69
CA THR A 6 -33.81 0.99 -50.39
C THR A 6 -34.74 0.94 -49.17
N ALA A 7 -35.24 -0.24 -48.80
CA ALA A 7 -36.06 -0.41 -47.59
C ALA A 7 -35.24 -0.60 -46.30
N LEU A 8 -33.97 -1.00 -46.39
CA LEU A 8 -33.12 -1.26 -45.22
C LEU A 8 -32.44 0.01 -44.69
N MET A 9 -32.14 0.97 -45.57
CA MET A 9 -31.52 2.24 -45.17
C MET A 9 -32.36 3.11 -44.20
N PRO A 10 -33.68 3.33 -44.41
CA PRO A 10 -34.45 4.14 -43.46
C PRO A 10 -34.63 3.44 -42.11
N LEU A 11 -34.61 2.10 -42.07
CA LEU A 11 -34.69 1.33 -40.82
C LEU A 11 -33.40 1.49 -39.99
N LEU A 12 -32.23 1.40 -40.62
CA LEU A 12 -30.94 1.65 -39.97
C LEU A 12 -30.82 3.11 -39.49
N MET A 13 -31.35 4.06 -40.26
CA MET A 13 -31.35 5.48 -39.90
C MET A 13 -32.34 5.81 -38.78
N ALA A 14 -33.49 5.14 -38.71
CA ALA A 14 -34.42 5.26 -37.59
C ALA A 14 -33.83 4.67 -36.29
N CYS A 15 -33.07 3.57 -36.40
CA CYS A 15 -32.35 2.98 -35.27
C CYS A 15 -31.21 3.87 -34.73
N SER A 16 -30.63 4.76 -35.56
CA SER A 16 -29.61 5.71 -35.08
C SER A 16 -30.20 6.98 -34.44
N LEU A 17 -31.49 7.27 -34.66
CA LEU A 17 -32.18 8.45 -34.10
C LEU A 17 -33.00 8.14 -32.84
N GLY A 18 -33.37 6.89 -32.57
CA GLY A 18 -34.17 6.51 -31.40
C GLY A 18 -33.34 5.87 -30.29
N THR A 19 -33.12 6.55 -29.16
CA THR A 19 -32.59 6.05 -27.85
C THR A 19 -31.32 5.16 -27.83
N GLY A 20 -30.78 4.74 -28.99
CA GLY A 20 -29.69 3.78 -29.13
C GLY A 20 -28.29 4.38 -29.05
N CYS A 21 -28.15 5.71 -29.14
CA CYS A 21 -26.86 6.36 -28.93
C CYS A 21 -26.31 6.11 -27.53
N ARG A 22 -27.18 6.03 -26.51
CA ARG A 22 -26.74 5.69 -25.14
C ARG A 22 -26.23 4.25 -25.01
N LEU A 23 -26.79 3.32 -25.79
CA LEU A 23 -26.29 1.94 -25.83
C LEU A 23 -24.93 1.86 -26.52
N PHE A 24 -24.75 2.59 -27.63
CA PHE A 24 -23.46 2.66 -28.30
C PHE A 24 -22.39 3.37 -27.46
N GLU A 25 -22.75 4.48 -26.80
CA GLU A 25 -21.86 5.21 -25.89
C GLU A 25 -21.47 4.35 -24.69
N ALA A 26 -22.43 3.67 -24.04
CA ALA A 26 -22.14 2.74 -22.96
C ALA A 26 -21.28 1.55 -23.44
N ALA A 27 -21.57 0.98 -24.62
CA ALA A 27 -20.78 -0.10 -25.19
C ALA A 27 -19.35 0.35 -25.55
N TRP A 28 -19.18 1.53 -26.14
CA TRP A 28 -17.87 2.11 -26.44
C TRP A 28 -17.09 2.40 -25.17
N GLN A 29 -17.73 2.97 -24.16
CA GLN A 29 -17.11 3.30 -22.88
C GLN A 29 -16.63 2.03 -22.16
N THR A 30 -17.46 1.01 -22.07
CA THR A 30 -17.13 -0.26 -21.39
C THR A 30 -16.22 -1.19 -22.19
N SER A 31 -16.29 -1.17 -23.53
CA SER A 31 -15.55 -2.12 -24.38
C SER A 31 -14.23 -1.56 -24.91
N VAL A 32 -14.08 -0.24 -24.99
CA VAL A 32 -12.90 0.40 -25.59
C VAL A 32 -12.24 1.37 -24.63
N VAL A 33 -12.98 2.34 -24.09
CA VAL A 33 -12.39 3.39 -23.25
C VAL A 33 -11.90 2.82 -21.93
N GLU A 34 -12.73 2.04 -21.22
CA GLU A 34 -12.39 1.42 -19.96
C GLU A 34 -11.20 0.45 -20.10
N PRO A 35 -11.17 -0.51 -21.04
CA PRO A 35 -10.01 -1.38 -21.19
C PRO A 35 -8.71 -0.64 -21.55
N LEU A 36 -8.80 0.48 -22.29
CA LEU A 36 -7.64 1.32 -22.59
C LEU A 36 -7.14 2.08 -21.35
N HIS A 37 -8.05 2.68 -20.59
CA HIS A 37 -7.73 3.38 -19.33
C HIS A 37 -7.23 2.42 -18.26
N PHE A 38 -7.82 1.23 -18.18
CA PHE A 38 -7.46 0.14 -17.28
C PHE A 38 -6.52 -0.87 -17.93
N THR A 39 -5.74 -0.46 -18.94
CA THR A 39 -4.60 -1.29 -19.36
C THR A 39 -3.69 -1.44 -18.15
N ARG A 40 -3.76 -2.63 -17.54
CA ARG A 40 -3.15 -3.00 -16.27
C ARG A 40 -1.71 -2.46 -16.13
N CYS A 41 -0.93 -2.56 -17.20
CA CYS A 41 0.44 -2.06 -17.24
C CYS A 41 0.62 -0.55 -16.98
N ARG A 42 -0.30 0.32 -17.45
CA ARG A 42 -0.13 1.77 -17.31
C ARG A 42 -0.46 2.23 -15.89
N TYR A 43 -1.57 1.74 -15.34
CA TYR A 43 -1.99 2.06 -13.98
C TYR A 43 -1.01 1.48 -12.95
N GLU A 44 -0.59 0.21 -13.10
CA GLU A 44 0.41 -0.41 -12.22
C GLU A 44 1.74 0.36 -12.28
N ARG A 45 2.21 0.76 -13.46
CA ARG A 45 3.47 1.53 -13.57
C ARG A 45 3.36 2.90 -12.90
N GLN A 46 2.23 3.60 -13.08
CA GLN A 46 2.05 4.94 -12.51
C GLN A 46 1.92 4.90 -10.99
N SER A 47 1.08 4.02 -10.46
CA SER A 47 0.89 3.84 -9.01
C SER A 47 2.19 3.40 -8.32
N ARG A 48 2.92 2.43 -8.90
CA ARG A 48 4.22 2.01 -8.37
C ARG A 48 5.26 3.12 -8.34
N GLY A 49 5.29 3.98 -9.35
CA GLY A 49 6.19 5.13 -9.37
C GLY A 49 5.94 6.03 -8.18
N TRP A 50 4.67 6.41 -7.97
CA TRP A 50 4.27 7.24 -6.83
C TRP A 50 4.54 6.57 -5.47
N PHE A 51 4.26 5.27 -5.32
CA PHE A 51 4.57 4.53 -4.09
C PHE A 51 6.07 4.44 -3.82
N THR A 52 6.89 4.34 -4.88
CA THR A 52 8.34 4.31 -4.74
C THR A 52 8.87 5.66 -4.23
N ASP A 53 8.30 6.77 -4.71
CA ASP A 53 8.68 8.11 -4.25
C ASP A 53 8.34 8.29 -2.76
N LEU A 54 7.14 7.88 -2.33
CA LEU A 54 6.73 7.87 -0.91
C LEU A 54 7.64 6.97 -0.05
N ALA A 55 7.99 5.79 -0.56
CA ALA A 55 8.89 4.88 0.13
C ALA A 55 10.29 5.48 0.29
N MET A 56 10.77 6.22 -0.71
CA MET A 56 12.08 6.89 -0.65
C MET A 56 12.09 7.98 0.43
N GLU A 57 11.06 8.81 0.49
CA GLU A 57 10.91 9.83 1.53
C GLU A 57 10.85 9.20 2.93
N ALA A 58 10.07 8.13 3.10
CA ALA A 58 9.97 7.41 4.36
C ALA A 58 11.31 6.77 4.77
N PHE A 59 12.08 6.26 3.80
CA PHE A 59 13.41 5.69 4.04
C PHE A 59 14.41 6.78 4.47
N GLU A 60 14.39 7.93 3.81
CA GLU A 60 15.24 9.06 4.17
C GLU A 60 14.98 9.53 5.61
N GLN A 61 13.70 9.61 6.01
CA GLN A 61 13.35 9.91 7.39
C GLN A 61 13.88 8.85 8.36
N ALA A 62 13.67 7.57 8.08
CA ALA A 62 14.17 6.48 8.92
C ALA A 62 15.71 6.46 9.02
N ARG A 63 16.39 6.87 7.95
CA ARG A 63 17.86 7.04 7.94
C ARG A 63 18.30 8.21 8.82
N MET A 64 17.58 9.33 8.79
CA MET A 64 17.89 10.47 9.65
C MET A 64 17.65 10.14 11.13
N ASP A 65 16.55 9.45 11.44
CA ASP A 65 16.23 9.00 12.80
C ASP A 65 17.30 8.04 13.34
N ALA A 66 17.75 7.07 12.53
CA ALA A 66 18.82 6.16 12.91
C ALA A 66 20.16 6.88 13.13
N ARG A 67 20.50 7.85 12.26
CA ARG A 67 21.71 8.67 12.42
C ARG A 67 21.67 9.50 13.70
N ALA A 68 20.51 10.02 14.10
CA ALA A 68 20.36 10.79 15.33
C ALA A 68 20.60 9.95 16.59
N GLN A 69 20.37 8.63 16.53
CA GLN A 69 20.63 7.70 17.65
C GLN A 69 22.09 7.24 17.74
N LEU A 70 22.84 7.32 16.62
CA LEU A 70 24.25 6.95 16.56
C LEU A 70 25.10 8.13 17.00
N ASP A 71 25.43 8.18 18.30
CA ASP A 71 26.07 9.32 18.95
C ASP A 71 27.39 9.80 18.32
N ASN A 72 28.12 8.98 17.56
CA ASN A 72 29.41 9.41 17.00
C ASN A 72 30.06 8.44 15.99
N TYR A 73 29.51 8.15 14.79
CA TYR A 73 30.32 7.53 13.71
C TYR A 73 29.75 7.73 12.30
N THR A 74 30.64 7.99 11.33
CA THR A 74 30.40 8.30 9.90
C THR A 74 29.95 7.11 9.03
N CYS A 75 29.40 6.05 9.63
CA CYS A 75 28.98 4.87 8.88
C CYS A 75 27.54 5.03 8.37
N GLU A 76 27.26 4.62 7.13
CA GLU A 76 25.87 4.49 6.67
C GLU A 76 25.20 3.38 7.50
N PRO A 77 24.06 3.67 8.18
CA PRO A 77 23.44 2.71 9.09
C PRO A 77 22.81 1.52 8.36
N TYR A 78 22.57 1.65 7.06
CA TYR A 78 21.87 0.67 6.26
C TYR A 78 22.67 0.30 5.01
N SER A 79 22.68 -0.99 4.66
CA SER A 79 23.24 -1.46 3.40
C SER A 79 22.33 -1.13 2.22
N ALA A 80 22.88 -1.14 1.01
CA ALA A 80 22.10 -0.89 -0.21
C ALA A 80 21.00 -1.96 -0.43
N ASP A 81 21.25 -3.20 -0.02
CA ASP A 81 20.27 -4.28 -0.11
C ASP A 81 19.14 -4.11 0.92
N PHE A 82 19.45 -3.61 2.13
CA PHE A 82 18.43 -3.19 3.09
C PHE A 82 17.54 -2.08 2.53
N GLN A 83 18.12 -1.03 1.95
CA GLN A 83 17.35 0.04 1.31
C GLN A 83 16.42 -0.50 0.21
N ALA A 84 16.94 -1.37 -0.66
CA ALA A 84 16.12 -1.97 -1.71
C ALA A 84 14.96 -2.79 -1.13
N GLY A 85 15.23 -3.56 -0.07
CA GLY A 85 14.21 -4.29 0.67
C GLY A 85 13.14 -3.36 1.23
N PHE A 86 13.56 -2.28 1.90
CA PHE A 86 12.65 -1.28 2.47
C PHE A 86 11.68 -0.72 1.44
N LEU A 87 12.19 -0.31 0.27
CA LEU A 87 11.35 0.23 -0.79
C LEU A 87 10.36 -0.83 -1.29
N ASP A 88 10.84 -2.06 -1.55
CA ASP A 88 10.00 -3.16 -2.02
C ASP A 88 8.88 -3.48 -1.02
N GLY A 89 9.19 -3.59 0.28
CA GLY A 89 8.21 -3.91 1.32
C GLY A 89 7.20 -2.79 1.58
N PHE A 90 7.65 -1.53 1.50
CA PHE A 90 6.77 -0.36 1.62
C PHE A 90 5.75 -0.32 0.46
N VAL A 91 6.23 -0.50 -0.78
CA VAL A 91 5.37 -0.53 -1.97
C VAL A 91 4.41 -1.72 -1.93
N ASP A 92 4.90 -2.91 -1.57
CA ASP A 92 4.10 -4.12 -1.49
C ASP A 92 2.97 -3.99 -0.44
N TYR A 93 3.25 -3.37 0.71
CA TYR A 93 2.21 -3.08 1.70
C TYR A 93 1.13 -2.12 1.17
N LEU A 94 1.52 -1.07 0.44
CA LEU A 94 0.54 -0.13 -0.14
C LEU A 94 -0.33 -0.78 -1.23
N GLU A 95 0.20 -1.76 -1.97
CA GLU A 95 -0.55 -2.50 -2.98
C GLU A 95 -1.40 -3.62 -2.35
N ALA A 96 -0.77 -4.59 -1.68
CA ALA A 96 -1.38 -5.82 -1.20
C ALA A 96 -2.01 -5.70 0.20
N GLY A 97 -1.41 -4.92 1.10
CA GLY A 97 -1.97 -4.62 2.43
C GLY A 97 -1.82 -5.70 3.47
N ALA A 98 -1.08 -6.76 3.16
CA ALA A 98 -0.82 -7.82 4.11
C ALA A 98 0.51 -7.56 4.80
N ILE A 99 0.47 -7.49 6.13
CA ILE A 99 1.60 -7.83 6.99
C ILE A 99 1.31 -9.24 7.47
N GLY A 100 1.54 -10.23 6.60
CA GLY A 100 1.17 -11.61 6.86
C GLY A 100 2.00 -12.56 6.02
N ASP A 101 2.62 -13.53 6.71
CA ASP A 101 3.53 -14.54 6.19
C ASP A 101 2.88 -15.33 5.04
N PRO A 102 3.33 -15.09 3.81
CA PRO A 102 4.49 -15.83 3.34
C PRO A 102 5.73 -14.93 3.23
N HIS A 103 6.85 -15.45 3.75
CA HIS A 103 8.19 -14.90 3.54
C HIS A 103 8.33 -14.29 2.13
N PRO A 104 8.68 -13.00 2.04
CA PRO A 104 8.72 -12.32 0.75
C PRO A 104 9.65 -13.06 -0.21
N LEU A 105 9.18 -13.29 -1.43
CA LEU A 105 9.99 -13.93 -2.45
C LEU A 105 11.19 -13.02 -2.78
N LEU A 106 12.39 -13.51 -2.50
CA LEU A 106 13.62 -12.78 -2.79
C LEU A 106 13.68 -12.36 -4.27
N PRO A 107 14.14 -11.13 -4.58
CA PRO A 107 14.36 -10.69 -5.95
C PRO A 107 15.27 -11.64 -6.73
N ARG A 108 14.95 -11.87 -8.01
CA ARG A 108 15.69 -12.78 -8.90
C ARG A 108 17.20 -12.53 -8.97
N LYS A 109 17.68 -11.33 -8.60
CA LYS A 109 19.12 -11.02 -8.57
C LYS A 109 19.88 -11.94 -7.60
N TYR A 110 19.26 -12.32 -6.48
CA TYR A 110 19.87 -13.15 -5.43
C TYR A 110 19.93 -14.64 -5.78
N TRP A 111 19.16 -15.09 -6.77
CA TRP A 111 19.15 -16.51 -7.17
C TRP A 111 20.36 -16.90 -8.03
N LYS A 112 21.17 -15.91 -8.41
CA LYS A 112 22.37 -16.13 -9.24
C LYS A 112 23.49 -16.71 -8.39
N ALA A 113 24.29 -17.61 -8.98
CA ALA A 113 25.41 -18.29 -8.31
C ALA A 113 26.39 -17.36 -7.58
N LYS A 114 26.58 -16.11 -8.04
CA LYS A 114 27.43 -15.11 -7.39
C LYS A 114 26.99 -14.70 -5.97
N PHE A 115 25.76 -15.02 -5.57
CA PHE A 115 25.23 -14.78 -4.23
C PHE A 115 25.19 -16.06 -3.37
N GLN A 116 25.64 -17.21 -3.88
CA GLN A 116 25.78 -18.47 -3.13
C GLN A 116 27.10 -18.46 -2.33
N ASN A 117 27.28 -17.44 -1.50
CA ASN A 117 28.41 -17.26 -0.61
C ASN A 117 27.97 -16.47 0.64
N PRO A 118 28.75 -16.46 1.73
CA PRO A 118 28.33 -15.82 2.99
C PRO A 118 27.93 -14.35 2.85
N ALA A 119 28.68 -13.56 2.07
CA ALA A 119 28.34 -12.17 1.80
C ALA A 119 27.00 -12.02 1.05
N GLY A 120 26.70 -12.94 0.14
CA GLY A 120 25.44 -12.97 -0.58
C GLY A 120 24.26 -13.35 0.30
N HIS A 121 24.44 -14.28 1.24
CA HIS A 121 23.43 -14.58 2.26
C HIS A 121 23.16 -13.37 3.15
N GLN A 122 24.21 -12.67 3.62
CA GLN A 122 24.05 -11.43 4.39
C GLN A 122 23.28 -10.35 3.61
N ALA A 123 23.54 -10.19 2.30
CA ALA A 123 22.78 -9.27 1.46
C ALA A 123 21.30 -9.65 1.32
N MET A 124 20.98 -10.96 1.30
CA MET A 124 19.59 -11.43 1.31
C MET A 124 18.93 -11.13 2.65
N ASP A 125 19.62 -11.39 3.76
CA ASP A 125 19.10 -11.13 5.11
C ASP A 125 18.87 -9.62 5.31
N ASP A 126 19.80 -8.78 4.85
CA ASP A 126 19.65 -7.32 4.84
C ASP A 126 18.42 -6.88 4.06
N TRP A 127 18.21 -7.43 2.86
CA TRP A 127 17.03 -7.13 2.06
C TRP A 127 15.74 -7.57 2.76
N VAL A 128 15.69 -8.77 3.35
CA VAL A 128 14.50 -9.25 4.07
C VAL A 128 14.19 -8.37 5.29
N ARG A 129 15.20 -8.00 6.07
CA ARG A 129 15.04 -7.06 7.21
C ARG A 129 14.54 -5.70 6.74
N GLY A 130 15.10 -5.20 5.65
CA GLY A 130 14.64 -3.96 5.01
C GLY A 130 13.18 -4.06 4.60
N PHE A 131 12.79 -5.14 3.94
CA PHE A 131 11.42 -5.39 3.49
C PHE A 131 10.41 -5.34 4.64
N GLN A 132 10.67 -6.07 5.72
CA GLN A 132 9.81 -6.06 6.90
C GLN A 132 9.70 -4.66 7.50
N TYR A 133 10.83 -3.98 7.69
CA TYR A 133 10.86 -2.63 8.24
C TYR A 133 10.12 -1.60 7.36
N GLY A 134 10.22 -1.73 6.03
CA GLY A 134 9.49 -0.91 5.07
C GLY A 134 7.97 -1.12 5.14
N ALA A 135 7.53 -2.37 5.23
CA ALA A 135 6.12 -2.71 5.37
C ALA A 135 5.53 -2.17 6.69
N GLU A 136 6.24 -2.36 7.81
CA GLU A 136 5.84 -1.81 9.12
C GLU A 136 5.74 -0.28 9.09
N ARG A 137 6.70 0.40 8.44
CA ARG A 137 6.67 1.86 8.30
C ARG A 137 5.50 2.33 7.44
N ALA A 138 5.18 1.60 6.38
CA ALA A 138 4.03 1.89 5.53
C ALA A 138 2.71 1.69 6.29
N GLU A 139 2.60 0.66 7.13
CA GLU A 139 1.45 0.48 8.02
C GLU A 139 1.32 1.64 9.01
N ALA A 140 2.40 1.97 9.73
CA ALA A 140 2.39 3.04 10.71
C ALA A 140 2.04 4.42 10.11
N SER A 141 2.35 4.64 8.83
CA SER A 141 2.00 5.88 8.11
C SER A 141 0.51 6.00 7.75
N ASN A 142 -0.22 4.89 7.74
CA ASN A 142 -1.62 4.80 7.28
C ASN A 142 -1.85 5.27 5.82
N TYR A 143 -0.81 5.33 4.98
CA TYR A 143 -0.95 5.74 3.57
C TYR A 143 -1.88 4.82 2.76
N ARG A 144 -2.01 3.56 3.16
CA ARG A 144 -2.90 2.60 2.51
C ARG A 144 -4.37 3.05 2.49
N SER A 145 -4.82 3.77 3.52
CA SER A 145 -6.19 4.31 3.57
C SER A 145 -6.53 5.26 2.42
N PHE A 146 -5.52 5.84 1.77
CA PHE A 146 -5.67 6.71 0.60
C PHE A 146 -5.58 5.98 -0.73
N VAL A 147 -5.01 4.77 -0.73
CA VAL A 147 -4.79 3.96 -1.93
C VAL A 147 -5.96 3.04 -2.20
N VAL A 148 -6.56 2.48 -1.14
CA VAL A 148 -7.67 1.54 -1.25
C VAL A 148 -8.96 2.31 -1.53
N VAL A 149 -9.54 2.10 -2.71
CA VAL A 149 -10.89 2.58 -3.03
C VAL A 149 -11.90 1.66 -2.35
N PRO A 150 -12.79 2.17 -1.47
CA PRO A 150 -13.83 1.36 -0.86
C PRO A 150 -14.79 0.85 -1.94
N ILE A 151 -14.82 -0.45 -2.18
CA ILE A 151 -15.78 -1.07 -3.11
C ILE A 151 -16.96 -1.59 -2.29
N GLY A 152 -18.08 -0.86 -2.31
CA GLY A 152 -19.38 -1.41 -1.91
C GLY A 152 -19.79 -1.27 -0.44
N GLU A 153 -19.05 -0.57 0.42
CA GLU A 153 -19.67 -0.04 1.63
C GLU A 153 -20.61 1.10 1.25
N VAL A 154 -21.83 1.09 1.80
CA VAL A 154 -22.65 2.30 1.87
C VAL A 154 -21.79 3.29 2.64
N VAL A 155 -21.16 4.21 1.91
CA VAL A 155 -20.41 5.31 2.50
C VAL A 155 -21.44 6.15 3.26
N THR A 156 -21.68 5.80 4.52
CA THR A 156 -22.34 6.68 5.45
C THR A 156 -21.42 7.86 5.63
N THR A 157 -21.93 9.07 5.43
CA THR A 157 -21.15 10.32 5.46
C THR A 157 -20.35 10.51 6.74
N ASP A 158 -20.65 9.75 7.79
CA ASP A 158 -20.02 9.81 9.10
C ASP A 158 -18.67 9.07 9.19
N THR A 159 -18.31 8.21 8.22
CA THR A 159 -17.08 7.40 8.27
C THR A 159 -15.97 7.87 7.32
N LEU A 160 -16.19 8.92 6.51
CA LEU A 160 -15.12 9.45 5.66
C LEU A 160 -14.15 10.31 6.48
N PRO A 161 -12.83 10.05 6.42
CA PRO A 161 -11.82 10.83 7.14
C PRO A 161 -11.61 12.24 6.57
N TYR A 162 -12.29 12.60 5.47
CA TYR A 162 -12.20 13.91 4.82
C TYR A 162 -13.56 14.59 4.64
N PRO A 163 -13.64 15.91 4.83
CA PRO A 163 -14.84 16.72 4.55
C PRO A 163 -15.03 17.01 3.06
N TYR A 164 -14.49 16.21 2.14
CA TYR A 164 -14.76 16.35 0.72
C TYR A 164 -16.08 15.64 0.39
N GLY A 165 -17.19 16.37 0.53
CA GLY A 165 -18.48 15.88 0.05
C GLY A 165 -19.67 16.04 0.98
N ARG A 166 -19.58 16.84 2.05
CA ARG A 166 -20.80 17.54 2.51
C ARG A 166 -21.11 18.59 1.44
N LEU A 167 -21.64 18.16 0.29
CA LEU A 167 -22.67 18.95 -0.34
C LEU A 167 -23.62 19.22 0.82
N SER A 168 -23.73 20.48 1.23
CA SER A 168 -24.87 20.85 2.04
C SER A 168 -26.03 20.17 1.34
N HIS A 169 -26.71 19.28 2.05
CA HIS A 169 -28.12 19.12 1.81
C HIS A 169 -28.66 20.52 2.11
N GLY A 170 -28.50 21.43 1.15
CA GLY A 170 -29.36 22.55 0.95
C GLY A 170 -30.70 21.87 0.86
N GLN A 171 -31.41 21.99 1.98
CA GLN A 171 -32.85 21.94 2.07
C GLN A 171 -33.45 21.58 0.72
N ALA A 172 -33.77 20.30 0.53
CA ALA A 172 -35.07 20.07 -0.05
C ALA A 172 -36.02 20.79 0.92
N GLU A 173 -36.34 22.05 0.61
CA GLU A 173 -37.42 22.76 1.28
C GLU A 173 -38.62 21.85 1.11
N VAL A 174 -38.93 21.14 2.19
CA VAL A 174 -40.26 20.61 2.41
C VAL A 174 -41.11 21.86 2.54
N ILE A 175 -41.68 22.30 1.43
CA ILE A 175 -42.91 23.07 1.45
C ILE A 175 -43.94 22.07 1.98
N ASP A 176 -44.16 22.10 3.29
CA ASP A 176 -45.52 22.14 3.83
C ASP A 176 -45.47 22.38 5.33
N GLY A 177 -46.08 23.49 5.73
CA GLY A 177 -46.26 23.81 7.13
C GLY A 177 -47.19 22.80 7.79
N ALA A 178 -46.76 22.27 8.93
CA ALA A 178 -47.65 21.95 10.04
C ALA A 178 -46.85 21.61 11.30
N ALA A 179 -47.10 22.43 12.32
CA ALA A 179 -47.15 22.08 13.74
C ALA A 179 -45.85 21.72 14.48
N GLU A 180 -45.48 22.66 15.35
CA GLU A 180 -44.75 22.45 16.60
C GLU A 180 -45.21 21.20 17.36
N PHE A 181 -44.25 20.42 17.84
CA PHE A 181 -44.41 19.61 19.05
C PHE A 181 -43.26 19.91 20.01
N PRO A 182 -43.55 20.37 21.24
CA PRO A 182 -42.55 20.59 22.27
C PRO A 182 -42.28 19.30 23.05
N GLY A 183 -41.01 19.08 23.39
CA GLY A 183 -40.61 18.28 24.55
C GLY A 183 -40.42 16.78 24.30
N ALA A 184 -39.16 16.36 24.22
CA ALA A 184 -38.75 15.03 24.70
C ALA A 184 -37.32 15.11 25.24
N GLU A 185 -37.19 14.64 26.47
CA GLU A 185 -36.06 14.71 27.38
C GLU A 185 -34.80 14.00 26.89
N GLN A 186 -33.67 14.56 27.34
CA GLN A 186 -32.30 14.08 27.15
C GLN A 186 -31.96 13.04 28.23
N PRO A 187 -31.54 11.80 27.87
CA PRO A 187 -31.06 10.87 28.86
C PRO A 187 -29.56 11.07 29.16
N ASP A 188 -29.33 10.98 30.45
CA ASP A 188 -28.14 11.25 31.26
C ASP A 188 -26.99 10.24 31.05
N GLY A 189 -25.81 10.67 31.43
CA GLY A 189 -24.53 10.02 31.17
C GLY A 189 -24.31 8.68 31.85
N ARG A 190 -23.45 7.87 31.22
CA ARG A 190 -22.71 6.80 31.91
C ARG A 190 -21.33 6.65 31.28
N GLN A 191 -20.35 7.21 31.98
CA GLN A 191 -18.93 7.03 31.74
C GLN A 191 -18.46 5.79 32.54
N PRO A 192 -17.89 4.75 31.91
CA PRO A 192 -17.16 3.74 32.64
C PRO A 192 -15.70 4.17 32.81
N ASP A 193 -15.40 4.49 34.06
CA ASP A 193 -14.08 4.45 34.68
C ASP A 193 -13.57 2.99 34.74
N SER A 194 -12.25 2.84 34.91
CA SER A 194 -11.52 1.69 35.45
C SER A 194 -10.36 1.21 34.60
N SER A 195 -9.23 1.91 34.75
CA SER A 195 -8.03 1.35 35.39
C SER A 195 -7.89 -0.18 35.41
N ARG A 196 -6.95 -0.72 34.63
CA ARG A 196 -6.22 -1.95 34.99
C ARG A 196 -4.89 -2.08 34.21
N GLN A 197 -3.79 -1.69 34.86
CA GLN A 197 -2.49 -2.37 34.69
C GLN A 197 -2.38 -3.45 35.79
N PRO A 198 -1.83 -4.63 35.49
CA PRO A 198 -0.47 -4.98 35.96
C PRO A 198 0.31 -5.76 34.87
N GLY A 199 1.60 -5.54 34.66
CA GLY A 199 2.65 -5.93 35.59
C GLY A 199 3.04 -7.40 35.36
N SER A 200 4.02 -7.66 34.50
CA SER A 200 4.72 -8.95 34.47
C SER A 200 6.21 -8.73 34.22
N GLU A 201 6.97 -8.87 35.30
CA GLU A 201 8.41 -9.10 35.34
C GLU A 201 8.79 -10.24 34.37
N VAL A 202 9.81 -10.02 33.55
CA VAL A 202 10.51 -11.10 32.85
C VAL A 202 11.81 -11.40 33.60
N PRO A 203 12.00 -12.62 34.13
CA PRO A 203 13.23 -13.06 34.79
C PRO A 203 14.44 -13.07 33.84
N GLY A 204 15.60 -12.71 34.38
CA GLY A 204 16.87 -12.64 33.67
C GLY A 204 17.30 -13.98 33.06
N MET A 205 17.83 -13.91 31.84
CA MET A 205 18.60 -15.00 31.24
C MET A 205 20.09 -14.87 31.60
N PRO A 206 20.76 -16.00 31.89
CA PRO A 206 22.17 -16.04 32.20
C PRO A 206 23.02 -15.80 30.94
N SER A 207 24.11 -15.07 31.15
CA SER A 207 25.25 -14.95 30.26
C SER A 207 25.99 -16.28 30.17
N ASP A 208 25.92 -16.93 29.01
CA ASP A 208 26.83 -18.02 28.65
C ASP A 208 28.02 -17.43 27.87
N GLU A 209 29.11 -17.47 28.59
CA GLU A 209 30.50 -17.30 28.21
C GLU A 209 30.94 -18.57 27.49
N SER A 210 31.30 -18.47 26.21
CA SER A 210 32.04 -19.53 25.54
C SER A 210 33.00 -18.92 24.52
N ASP A 211 34.22 -18.76 25.01
CA ASP A 211 35.44 -18.65 24.22
C ASP A 211 35.51 -19.83 23.24
N ASP A 212 35.59 -19.54 21.94
CA ASP A 212 36.10 -20.52 20.98
C ASP A 212 37.08 -19.83 20.03
N GLU A 213 38.34 -19.95 20.44
CA GLU A 213 39.56 -19.59 19.74
C GLU A 213 39.69 -20.44 18.48
N THR A 214 39.31 -19.89 17.32
CA THR A 214 39.58 -20.53 16.03
C THR A 214 40.77 -19.89 15.34
N ASP A 215 41.90 -20.59 15.48
CA ASP A 215 43.18 -20.42 14.78
C ASP A 215 42.99 -20.50 13.25
N ILE A 216 43.03 -19.36 12.55
CA ILE A 216 42.97 -19.31 11.08
C ILE A 216 44.39 -19.40 10.52
N ALA A 217 44.73 -20.59 10.04
CA ALA A 217 45.92 -20.90 9.29
C ALA A 217 46.09 -20.01 8.03
N GLN A 218 47.30 -19.49 7.83
CA GLN A 218 47.69 -18.70 6.66
C GLN A 218 47.83 -19.57 5.39
N PRO A 219 47.32 -19.14 4.22
CA PRO A 219 47.58 -19.82 2.95
C PRO A 219 48.95 -19.44 2.37
N GLY A 220 49.74 -20.49 2.07
CA GLY A 220 51.07 -20.39 1.49
C GLY A 220 51.10 -19.80 0.08
N THR A 221 52.11 -18.96 -0.14
CA THR A 221 52.52 -18.37 -1.42
C THR A 221 53.06 -19.43 -2.36
N THR A 222 52.34 -19.71 -3.46
CA THR A 222 52.88 -20.48 -4.60
C THR A 222 53.42 -19.52 -5.65
N THR A 223 54.74 -19.44 -5.73
CA THR A 223 55.49 -18.78 -6.81
C THR A 223 55.69 -19.79 -7.94
N LEU A 224 55.03 -19.60 -9.08
CA LEU A 224 55.31 -20.34 -10.32
C LEU A 224 56.27 -19.52 -11.19
N ARG A 225 57.29 -20.21 -11.69
CA ARG A 225 58.44 -19.72 -12.45
C ARG A 225 58.32 -20.16 -13.90
#